data_AF-A0A672H084-F1
#
_entry.id   AF-A0A672H084-F1
#
_cell.length_a   1.000
_cell.length_b   1.000
_cell.length_c   1.000
_cell.angle_alpha   90.00
_cell.angle_beta   90.00
_cell.angle_gamma   90.00
#
_symmetry.space_group_name_H-M   'P 1'
#
loop_
_entity.id
_entity.type
_entity.pdbx_description
1 polymer ?
#
loop_
_entity_poly.entity_id
_entity_poly.type
_entity_poly.pdbx_seq_one_letter_code
_entity_poly.pdbx_strand_id
1 'polypeptide(L)'
;EYVFLITKELRLDPLAGYHAIELLQRFMVKQLADLLTASTPPGAAADHPKSQEDAIYDNLKERLPLIVFSCVQLASKMSIHSRMIDSDTAVRFLRSVGHSVSKQALLESELMVLKGLEFRLNVPNPLTYTEILLEVLGHNEPSVPVERLHHLCHHVLQFVTLERTAVYDSLLKATVQCVSPSREQREKFMTVTEDCMLLGVTVIAVAVFILHVRRWQQVKRLTVFDAAVKSSLLLH
;
A
#
# COMPACT_ATOMS: atom_id res chain seq x y z
N GLU A 1 2.36 6.13 2.37
CA GLU A 1 1.55 7.35 2.13
C GLU A 1 1.91 8.08 0.85
N TYR A 2 3.14 8.57 0.67
CA TYR A 2 3.56 9.34 -0.51
C TYR A 2 3.18 8.71 -1.86
N VAL A 3 3.36 7.40 -2.02
CA VAL A 3 2.97 6.70 -3.26
C VAL A 3 1.49 6.94 -3.60
N PHE A 4 0.58 6.80 -2.64
CA PHE A 4 -0.86 7.03 -2.87
C PHE A 4 -1.19 8.50 -3.16
N LEU A 5 -0.45 9.43 -2.55
CA LEU A 5 -0.62 10.86 -2.84
C LEU A 5 -0.17 11.19 -4.28
N ILE A 6 0.98 10.67 -4.70
CA ILE A 6 1.51 10.85 -6.06
C ILE A 6 0.54 10.23 -7.07
N THR A 7 0.06 9.01 -6.84
CA THR A 7 -0.85 8.36 -7.79
C THR A 7 -2.18 9.09 -7.90
N LYS A 8 -2.69 9.63 -6.79
CA LYS A 8 -3.90 10.46 -6.78
C LYS A 8 -3.71 11.78 -7.53
N GLU A 9 -2.61 12.49 -7.26
CA GLU A 9 -2.31 13.78 -7.90
C GLU A 9 -2.14 13.64 -9.41
N LEU A 10 -1.46 12.58 -9.83
CA LEU A 10 -1.25 12.25 -11.24
C LEU A 10 -2.45 11.53 -11.89
N ARG A 11 -3.53 11.29 -11.13
CA ARG A 11 -4.76 10.60 -11.58
C ARG A 11 -4.48 9.25 -12.23
N LEU A 12 -3.57 8.49 -11.63
CA LEU A 12 -3.26 7.12 -12.04
C LEU A 12 -4.31 6.15 -11.53
N ASP A 13 -4.37 4.99 -12.19
CA ASP A 13 -5.15 3.87 -11.69
C ASP A 13 -4.70 3.46 -10.28
N PRO A 14 -5.62 3.17 -9.32
CA PRO A 14 -5.24 2.76 -7.98
C PRO A 14 -4.31 1.55 -7.93
N LEU A 15 -4.45 0.60 -8.88
CA LEU A 15 -3.59 -0.57 -9.00
C LEU A 15 -2.12 -0.17 -9.21
N ALA A 16 -1.86 0.92 -9.94
CA ALA A 16 -0.49 1.44 -10.11
C ALA A 16 0.10 1.88 -8.76
N GLY A 17 -0.72 2.38 -7.82
CA GLY A 17 -0.28 2.73 -6.48
C GLY A 17 0.15 1.52 -5.65
N TYR A 18 -0.69 0.47 -5.61
CA TYR A 18 -0.34 -0.77 -4.92
C TYR A 18 0.86 -1.46 -5.54
N HIS A 19 0.95 -1.45 -6.87
CA HIS A 19 2.09 -2.00 -7.57
C HIS A 19 3.38 -1.23 -7.28
N ALA A 20 3.34 0.10 -7.27
CA ALA A 20 4.49 0.92 -6.92
C ALA A 20 4.98 0.67 -5.47
N ILE A 21 4.06 0.40 -4.53
CA ILE A 21 4.41 0.00 -3.16
C ILE A 21 5.16 -1.32 -3.15
N GLU A 22 4.69 -2.32 -3.89
CA GLU A 22 5.34 -3.63 -4.03
C GLU A 22 6.75 -3.50 -4.61
N LEU A 23 6.89 -2.74 -5.70
CA LEU A 23 8.20 -2.46 -6.31
C LEU A 23 9.14 -1.77 -5.32
N LEU A 24 8.65 -0.76 -4.60
CA LEU A 24 9.43 -0.02 -3.62
C LEU A 24 9.89 -0.93 -2.49
N GLN A 25 9.00 -1.71 -1.88
CA GLN A 25 9.35 -2.58 -0.75
C GLN A 25 10.41 -3.61 -1.15
N ARG A 26 10.23 -4.30 -2.27
CA ARG A 26 11.20 -5.28 -2.77
C ARG A 26 12.54 -4.64 -3.12
N PHE A 27 12.51 -3.47 -3.75
CA PHE A 27 13.73 -2.74 -4.10
C PHE A 27 14.50 -2.31 -2.84
N MET A 28 13.80 -1.75 -1.84
CA MET A 28 14.42 -1.26 -0.61
C MET A 28 15.07 -2.38 0.20
N VAL A 29 14.42 -3.55 0.29
CA VAL A 29 15.01 -4.73 0.97
C VAL A 29 16.32 -5.14 0.30
N LYS A 30 16.33 -5.24 -1.03
CA LYS A 30 17.54 -5.60 -1.77
C LYS A 30 18.62 -4.53 -1.67
N GLN A 31 18.27 -3.26 -1.85
CA GLN A 31 19.20 -2.14 -1.76
C GLN A 31 19.88 -2.08 -0.40
N LEU A 32 19.14 -2.30 0.69
CA LEU A 32 19.70 -2.36 2.04
C LEU A 32 20.61 -3.58 2.24
N ALA A 33 20.19 -4.76 1.75
CA ALA A 33 21.03 -5.96 1.81
C ALA A 33 22.36 -5.80 1.06
N ASP A 34 22.33 -5.21 -0.14
CA ASP A 34 23.51 -4.94 -0.96
C ASP A 34 24.46 -3.94 -0.26
N LEU A 35 23.91 -2.89 0.37
CA LEU A 35 24.72 -1.90 1.10
C LEU A 35 25.37 -2.48 2.36
N LEU A 36 24.67 -3.36 3.08
CA LEU A 36 25.21 -4.04 4.26
C LEU A 36 26.30 -5.06 3.90
N THR A 37 26.14 -5.78 2.79
CA THR A 37 27.13 -6.76 2.32
C THR A 37 28.37 -6.12 1.72
N ALA A 38 28.23 -5.06 0.91
CA ALA A 38 29.37 -4.30 0.38
C ALA A 38 30.22 -3.63 1.47
N SER A 39 29.60 -3.36 2.63
CA SER A 39 30.19 -2.69 3.78
C SER A 39 30.99 -3.60 4.73
N THR A 40 31.01 -4.91 4.50
CA THR A 40 31.71 -5.88 5.37
C THR A 40 32.93 -6.47 4.64
N PRO A 41 34.15 -5.92 4.79
CA PRO A 41 35.37 -6.61 4.41
C PRO A 41 35.63 -7.80 5.34
N PRO A 42 36.09 -8.96 4.84
CA PRO A 42 36.55 -10.04 5.69
C PRO A 42 37.85 -9.62 6.40
N GLY A 43 37.74 -9.17 7.66
CA GLY A 43 38.88 -9.00 8.56
C GLY A 43 39.12 -7.61 9.18
N ALA A 44 38.25 -6.62 8.97
CA ALA A 44 38.42 -5.31 9.63
C ALA A 44 37.75 -5.29 11.01
N ALA A 45 38.56 -5.18 12.06
CA ALA A 45 38.13 -5.04 13.44
C ALA A 45 37.23 -3.80 13.61
N ALA A 46 36.25 -3.95 14.51
CA ALA A 46 35.24 -2.97 14.87
C ALA A 46 35.87 -1.65 15.34
N ASP A 47 35.78 -0.61 14.52
CA ASP A 47 35.71 0.76 15.02
C ASP A 47 34.73 1.57 14.17
N HIS A 48 33.67 2.03 14.85
CA HIS A 48 32.58 2.93 14.42
C HIS A 48 31.48 2.45 13.45
N PRO A 49 30.68 1.42 13.82
CA PRO A 49 29.49 1.01 13.06
C PRO A 49 28.40 2.11 12.95
N LYS A 50 28.23 2.99 13.95
CA LYS A 50 27.20 4.05 13.93
C LYS A 50 27.43 5.09 12.83
N SER A 51 28.68 5.51 12.62
CA SER A 51 29.01 6.51 11.58
C SER A 51 28.76 5.98 10.17
N GLN A 52 28.80 4.65 9.98
CA GLN A 52 28.58 4.01 8.68
C GLN A 52 27.09 3.81 8.39
N GLU A 53 26.31 3.39 9.40
CA GLU A 53 24.85 3.31 9.31
C GLU A 53 24.24 4.68 9.01
N ASP A 54 24.72 5.73 9.67
CA ASP A 54 24.29 7.11 9.43
C ASP A 54 24.60 7.55 7.98
N ALA A 55 25.78 7.22 7.45
CA ALA A 55 26.15 7.54 6.07
C ALA A 55 25.29 6.80 5.02
N ILE A 56 24.96 5.53 5.27
CA ILE A 56 24.03 4.76 4.43
C ILE A 56 22.64 5.40 4.46
N TYR A 57 22.17 5.79 5.65
CA TYR A 57 20.87 6.41 5.83
C TYR A 57 20.78 7.76 5.11
N ASP A 58 21.79 8.63 5.25
CA ASP A 58 21.82 9.93 4.59
C ASP A 58 21.86 9.79 3.06
N ASN A 59 22.67 8.88 2.53
CA ASN A 59 22.71 8.59 1.10
C ASN A 59 21.36 8.12 0.56
N LEU A 60 20.69 7.23 1.30
CA LEU A 60 19.38 6.70 0.91
C LEU A 60 18.29 7.76 1.01
N LYS A 61 18.32 8.59 2.06
CA LYS A 61 17.36 9.66 2.30
C LYS A 61 17.34 10.68 1.16
N GLU A 62 18.52 11.07 0.64
CA GLU A 62 18.61 11.99 -0.49
C GLU A 62 18.02 11.41 -1.77
N ARG A 63 18.15 10.10 -1.98
CA ARG A 63 17.68 9.40 -3.19
C ARG A 63 16.23 8.93 -3.10
N LEU A 64 15.70 8.79 -1.89
CA LEU A 64 14.39 8.20 -1.62
C LEU A 64 13.25 8.84 -2.43
N PRO A 65 13.14 10.18 -2.54
CA PRO A 65 12.06 10.79 -3.33
C PRO A 65 12.09 10.35 -4.80
N LEU A 66 13.30 10.27 -5.38
CA LEU A 66 13.48 9.85 -6.77
C LEU A 66 13.21 8.35 -6.94
N ILE A 67 13.62 7.51 -5.98
CA ILE A 67 13.33 6.06 -5.95
C ILE A 67 11.81 5.83 -5.87
N VAL A 68 11.13 6.49 -4.94
CA VAL A 68 9.67 6.41 -4.76
C VAL A 68 8.97 6.81 -6.06
N PHE A 69 9.37 7.92 -6.66
CA PHE A 69 8.78 8.39 -7.91
C PHE A 69 9.06 7.42 -9.09
N SER A 70 10.28 6.86 -9.16
CA SER A 70 10.64 5.87 -10.18
C SER A 70 9.76 4.61 -10.09
N CYS A 71 9.47 4.13 -8.87
CA CYS A 71 8.56 3.01 -8.67
C CYS A 71 7.15 3.33 -9.17
N VAL A 72 6.65 4.56 -8.95
CA VAL A 72 5.36 5.03 -9.48
C VAL A 72 5.38 5.10 -11.01
N GLN A 73 6.45 5.63 -11.62
CA GLN A 73 6.58 5.66 -13.07
C GLN A 73 6.57 4.27 -13.68
N LEU A 74 7.36 3.35 -13.14
CA LEU A 74 7.40 1.96 -13.61
C LEU A 74 6.03 1.29 -13.49
N ALA A 75 5.36 1.43 -12.34
CA ALA A 75 4.01 0.90 -12.16
C ALA A 75 2.99 1.52 -13.13
N SER A 76 3.08 2.82 -13.40
CA SER A 76 2.20 3.49 -14.36
C SER A 76 2.36 2.96 -15.79
N LYS A 77 3.58 2.55 -16.18
CA LYS A 77 3.89 1.96 -17.50
C LYS A 77 3.34 0.54 -17.65
N MET A 78 3.07 -0.15 -16.55
CA MET A 78 2.53 -1.51 -16.55
C MET A 78 1.01 -1.55 -16.61
N SER A 79 0.35 -0.43 -16.32
CA SER A 79 -1.10 -0.32 -16.46
C SER A 79 -1.49 -0.04 -17.91
N ILE A 80 -2.26 -0.94 -18.52
CA ILE A 80 -2.72 -0.84 -19.91
C ILE A 80 -3.72 0.32 -20.10
N HIS A 81 -4.40 0.72 -19.02
CA HIS A 81 -5.49 1.71 -19.06
C HIS A 81 -5.11 3.08 -18.45
N SER A 82 -3.90 3.22 -17.91
CA SER A 82 -3.47 4.47 -17.27
C SER A 82 -2.72 5.38 -18.24
N ARG A 83 -2.83 6.69 -18.00
CA ARG A 83 -1.95 7.68 -18.64
C ARG A 83 -0.52 7.38 -18.23
N MET A 84 0.33 7.10 -19.21
CA MET A 84 1.76 6.94 -18.99
C MET A 84 2.36 8.27 -18.54
N ILE A 85 3.16 8.25 -17.47
CA ILE A 85 3.90 9.44 -17.04
C ILE A 85 5.09 9.62 -17.99
N ASP A 86 5.03 10.61 -18.86
CA ASP A 86 6.19 11.01 -19.67
C ASP A 86 7.27 11.72 -18.82
N SER A 87 8.48 11.81 -19.36
CA SER A 87 9.62 12.42 -18.66
C SER A 87 9.41 13.90 -18.34
N ASP A 88 8.64 14.64 -19.14
CA ASP A 88 8.37 16.06 -18.90
C ASP A 88 7.40 16.28 -17.75
N THR A 89 6.38 15.43 -17.64
CA THR A 89 5.43 15.38 -16.53
C THR A 89 6.13 14.98 -15.24
N ALA A 90 7.02 13.99 -15.31
CA ALA A 90 7.87 13.58 -14.19
C ALA A 90 8.75 14.70 -13.65
N VAL A 91 9.52 15.37 -14.51
CA VAL A 91 10.39 16.49 -14.11
C VAL A 91 9.56 17.63 -13.52
N ARG A 92 8.41 17.98 -14.13
CA ARG A 92 7.53 19.04 -13.61
C ARG A 92 6.95 18.67 -12.25
N PHE A 93 6.50 17.44 -12.07
CA PHE A 93 5.95 16.98 -10.80
C PHE A 93 7.03 17.03 -9.71
N LEU A 94 8.19 16.43 -9.93
CA LEU A 94 9.29 16.44 -8.96
C LEU A 94 9.71 17.88 -8.59
N ARG A 95 9.78 18.79 -9.58
CA ARG A 95 10.06 20.20 -9.33
C ARG A 95 9.00 20.84 -8.43
N SER A 96 7.72 20.53 -8.65
CA SER A 96 6.62 21.08 -7.85
C SER A 96 6.66 20.66 -6.38
N VAL A 97 7.28 19.51 -6.07
CA VAL A 97 7.48 19.01 -4.71
C VAL A 97 8.88 19.30 -4.15
N GLY A 98 9.65 20.18 -4.80
CA GLY A 98 10.95 20.66 -4.31
C GLY A 98 12.18 19.89 -4.82
N HIS A 99 12.00 18.93 -5.74
CA HIS A 99 13.09 18.12 -6.30
C HIS A 99 13.42 18.51 -7.74
N SER A 100 14.54 19.19 -7.94
CA SER A 100 15.04 19.51 -9.28
C SER A 100 15.87 18.35 -9.83
N VAL A 101 15.31 17.63 -10.81
CA VAL A 101 15.93 16.42 -11.39
C VAL A 101 15.99 16.54 -12.92
N SER A 102 17.09 16.07 -13.51
CA SER A 102 17.23 16.00 -14.97
C SER A 102 16.51 14.76 -15.53
N LYS A 103 16.15 14.79 -16.82
CA LYS A 103 15.59 13.60 -17.49
C LYS A 103 16.54 12.40 -17.43
N GLN A 104 17.85 12.66 -17.50
CA GLN A 104 18.89 11.63 -17.40
C GLN A 104 18.89 10.97 -16.01
N ALA A 105 18.87 11.76 -14.94
CA ALA A 105 18.85 11.23 -13.57
C ALA A 105 17.56 10.43 -13.28
N LEU A 106 16.42 10.84 -13.86
CA LEU A 106 15.18 10.06 -13.82
C LEU A 106 15.35 8.68 -14.46
N LEU A 107 15.89 8.63 -15.68
CA LEU A 107 16.11 7.36 -16.40
C LEU A 107 17.11 6.46 -15.68
N GLU A 108 18.17 7.03 -15.12
CA GLU A 108 19.17 6.29 -14.33
C GLU A 108 18.55 5.69 -13.07
N SER A 109 17.69 6.44 -12.38
CA SER A 109 16.96 5.95 -11.21
C SER A 109 15.96 4.86 -11.58
N GLU A 110 15.19 5.01 -12.66
CA GLU A 110 14.32 3.94 -13.14
C GLU A 110 15.12 2.67 -13.47
N LEU A 111 16.24 2.81 -14.19
CA LEU A 111 17.11 1.68 -14.54
C LEU A 111 17.72 1.01 -13.30
N MET A 112 18.09 1.81 -12.29
CA MET A 112 18.56 1.30 -10.99
C MET A 112 17.49 0.45 -10.31
N VAL A 113 16.25 0.94 -10.25
CA VAL A 113 15.13 0.16 -9.69
C VAL A 113 14.88 -1.12 -10.48
N LEU A 114 14.86 -1.04 -11.82
CA LEU A 114 14.70 -2.21 -12.69
C LEU A 114 15.77 -3.28 -12.45
N LYS A 115 17.05 -2.87 -12.40
CA LYS A 115 18.18 -3.78 -12.14
C LYS A 115 18.11 -4.36 -10.74
N GLY A 116 17.80 -3.53 -9.74
CA GLY A 116 17.57 -3.99 -8.37
C GLY A 116 16.49 -5.05 -8.33
N LEU A 117 15.37 -4.86 -9.02
CA LEU A 117 14.30 -5.84 -9.08
C LEU A 117 14.54 -7.01 -10.05
N GLU A 118 15.71 -7.10 -10.68
CA GLU A 118 16.04 -8.10 -11.70
C GLU A 118 14.99 -8.17 -12.82
N PHE A 119 14.42 -7.00 -13.16
CA PHE A 119 13.34 -6.85 -14.13
C PHE A 119 12.07 -7.67 -13.80
N ARG A 120 11.92 -8.17 -12.57
CA ARG A 120 10.75 -8.92 -12.10
C ARG A 120 9.69 -7.96 -11.57
N LEU A 121 9.00 -7.31 -12.50
CA LEU A 121 7.97 -6.33 -12.17
C LEU A 121 6.59 -6.95 -11.99
N ASN A 122 6.23 -7.99 -12.74
CA ASN A 122 4.91 -8.62 -12.71
C ASN A 122 4.65 -9.45 -11.44
N VAL A 123 4.44 -8.77 -10.31
CA VAL A 123 4.06 -9.40 -9.05
C VAL A 123 2.64 -8.98 -8.67
N PRO A 124 1.74 -9.94 -8.39
CA PRO A 124 0.41 -9.65 -7.90
C PRO A 124 0.48 -8.84 -6.61
N ASN A 125 -0.39 -7.85 -6.46
CA ASN A 125 -0.47 -7.04 -5.26
C ASN A 125 -1.78 -7.32 -4.52
N PRO A 126 -1.94 -6.89 -3.25
CA PRO A 126 -3.14 -7.15 -2.47
C PRO A 126 -4.46 -6.76 -3.14
N LEU A 127 -4.47 -5.65 -3.90
CA LEU A 127 -5.68 -5.21 -4.60
C LEU A 127 -6.09 -6.19 -5.70
N THR A 128 -5.13 -6.76 -6.43
CA THR A 128 -5.41 -7.78 -7.46
C THR A 128 -6.18 -8.97 -6.88
N TYR A 129 -5.75 -9.49 -5.72
CA TYR A 129 -6.46 -10.59 -5.07
C TYR A 129 -7.85 -10.19 -4.58
N THR A 130 -7.99 -8.98 -4.01
CA THR A 130 -9.30 -8.44 -3.62
C THR A 130 -10.25 -8.34 -4.81
N GLU A 131 -9.79 -7.85 -5.96
CA GLU A 131 -10.61 -7.72 -7.16
C GLU A 131 -11.01 -9.07 -7.75
N ILE A 132 -10.09 -10.04 -7.82
CA ILE A 132 -10.40 -11.41 -8.26
C ILE A 132 -11.48 -12.03 -7.35
N LEU A 133 -11.33 -11.89 -6.03
CA LEU A 133 -12.30 -12.44 -5.07
C LEU A 133 -13.66 -11.75 -5.15
N LEU A 134 -13.70 -10.43 -5.39
CA LEU A 134 -14.95 -9.70 -5.60
C LEU A 134 -15.65 -10.12 -6.90
N GLU A 135 -14.90 -10.36 -7.97
CA GLU A 135 -15.43 -10.87 -9.24
C GLU A 135 -16.08 -12.24 -9.05
N VAL A 136 -15.38 -13.17 -8.38
CA VAL A 136 -15.90 -14.50 -8.05
C VAL A 136 -17.15 -14.40 -7.17
N LEU A 137 -17.15 -13.51 -6.17
CA LEU A 137 -18.32 -13.28 -5.31
C LEU A 137 -19.53 -12.77 -6.10
N GLY A 138 -19.32 -11.78 -6.98
CA GLY A 138 -20.37 -11.23 -7.84
C GLY A 138 -20.94 -12.24 -8.83
N HIS A 139 -20.07 -13.10 -9.37
CA HIS A 139 -20.49 -14.18 -10.25
C HIS A 139 -21.37 -15.22 -9.52
N ASN A 140 -20.98 -15.60 -8.31
CA ASN A 140 -21.70 -16.60 -7.52
C ASN A 140 -22.99 -16.06 -6.89
N GLU A 141 -23.04 -14.79 -6.53
CA GLU A 141 -24.19 -14.15 -5.90
C GLU A 141 -24.47 -12.78 -6.55
N PRO A 142 -25.27 -12.74 -7.64
CA PRO A 142 -25.53 -11.51 -8.41
C PRO A 142 -26.23 -10.39 -7.61
N SER A 143 -26.80 -10.70 -6.45
CA SER A 143 -27.41 -9.72 -5.55
C SER A 143 -26.39 -8.87 -4.78
N VAL A 144 -25.12 -9.30 -4.76
CA VAL A 144 -24.03 -8.59 -4.07
C VAL A 144 -23.74 -7.26 -4.79
N PRO A 145 -23.72 -6.12 -4.07
CA PRO A 145 -23.42 -4.83 -4.65
C PRO A 145 -21.89 -4.66 -4.86
N VAL A 146 -21.33 -5.41 -5.82
CA VAL A 146 -19.88 -5.50 -6.08
C VAL A 146 -19.24 -4.13 -6.26
N GLU A 147 -19.84 -3.23 -7.05
CA GLU A 147 -19.30 -1.88 -7.26
C GLU A 147 -19.13 -1.10 -5.95
N ARG A 148 -20.12 -1.17 -5.04
CA ARG A 148 -20.04 -0.47 -3.75
C ARG A 148 -19.01 -1.12 -2.83
N LEU A 149 -18.93 -2.45 -2.85
CA LEU A 149 -17.93 -3.18 -2.09
C LEU A 149 -16.52 -2.90 -2.61
N HIS A 150 -16.32 -2.82 -3.92
CA HIS A 150 -15.04 -2.47 -4.54
C HIS A 150 -14.52 -1.14 -4.02
N HIS A 151 -15.34 -0.08 -4.07
CA HIS A 151 -14.96 1.23 -3.52
C HIS A 151 -14.60 1.18 -2.02
N LEU A 152 -15.36 0.43 -1.20
CA LEU A 152 -15.04 0.27 0.22
C LEU A 152 -13.77 -0.55 0.44
N CYS A 153 -13.54 -1.58 -0.36
CA CYS A 153 -12.34 -2.40 -0.32
C CYS A 153 -11.09 -1.57 -0.60
N HIS A 154 -11.12 -0.67 -1.58
CA HIS A 154 -10.02 0.27 -1.83
C HIS A 154 -9.67 1.09 -0.58
N HIS A 155 -10.67 1.66 0.11
CA HIS A 155 -10.43 2.43 1.33
C HIS A 155 -9.89 1.58 2.48
N VAL A 156 -10.47 0.39 2.71
CA VAL A 156 -10.03 -0.52 3.78
C VAL A 156 -8.60 -1.01 3.50
N LEU A 157 -8.32 -1.42 2.26
CA LEU A 157 -7.01 -1.90 1.88
C LEU A 157 -5.96 -0.79 1.92
N GLN A 158 -6.30 0.43 1.52
CA GLN A 158 -5.41 1.59 1.67
C GLN A 158 -5.08 1.84 3.15
N PHE A 159 -6.08 1.81 4.03
CA PHE A 159 -5.87 1.95 5.47
C PHE A 159 -4.95 0.84 6.01
N VAL A 160 -5.22 -0.43 5.71
CA VAL A 160 -4.39 -1.56 6.16
C VAL A 160 -2.98 -1.48 5.59
N THR A 161 -2.80 -0.94 4.39
CA THR A 161 -1.48 -0.74 3.78
C THR A 161 -0.68 0.34 4.51
N LEU A 162 -1.32 1.43 4.91
CA LEU A 162 -0.69 2.54 5.65
C LEU A 162 -0.38 2.14 7.09
N GLU A 163 -1.30 1.45 7.75
CA GLU A 163 -1.21 1.02 9.15
C GLU A 163 -0.71 -0.43 9.29
N ARG A 164 -0.03 -0.98 8.26
CA ARG A 164 0.34 -2.40 8.17
C ARG A 164 1.00 -2.89 9.46
N THR A 165 2.01 -2.17 9.95
CA THR A 165 2.72 -2.52 11.17
C THR A 165 1.79 -2.56 12.39
N ALA A 166 0.98 -1.53 12.60
CA ALA A 166 0.09 -1.45 13.75
C ALA A 166 -1.01 -2.52 13.70
N VAL A 167 -1.59 -2.76 12.53
CA VAL A 167 -2.63 -3.77 12.31
C VAL A 167 -2.10 -5.17 12.60
N TYR A 168 -0.99 -5.55 11.98
CA TYR A 168 -0.45 -6.90 12.13
C TYR A 168 0.22 -7.13 13.49
N ASP A 169 0.83 -6.11 14.09
CA ASP A 169 1.34 -6.21 15.47
C ASP A 169 0.20 -6.41 16.48
N SER A 170 -0.90 -5.67 16.31
CA SER A 170 -2.11 -5.87 17.13
C SER A 170 -2.70 -7.27 16.94
N LEU A 171 -2.77 -7.74 15.69
CA LEU A 171 -3.29 -9.07 15.37
C LEU A 171 -2.41 -10.19 15.96
N LEU A 172 -1.08 -10.05 15.88
CA LEU A 172 -0.14 -11.00 16.47
C LEU A 172 -0.29 -11.07 18.00
N LYS A 173 -0.32 -9.90 18.66
CA LYS A 173 -0.50 -9.82 20.12
C LYS A 173 -1.81 -10.45 20.58
N ALA A 174 -2.89 -10.22 19.83
CA ALA A 174 -4.19 -10.84 20.10
C ALA A 174 -4.17 -12.35 19.88
N THR A 175 -3.52 -12.83 18.82
CA THR A 175 -3.44 -14.26 18.47
C THR A 175 -2.63 -15.06 19.49
N VAL A 176 -1.52 -14.50 19.95
CA VAL A 176 -0.63 -15.13 20.94
C VAL A 176 -1.08 -14.83 22.39
N GLN A 177 -1.99 -13.88 22.59
CA GLN A 177 -2.40 -13.37 23.90
C GLN A 177 -1.20 -12.87 24.73
N CYS A 178 -0.23 -12.24 24.06
CA CYS A 178 1.02 -11.77 24.68
C CYS A 178 1.35 -10.36 24.19
N VAL A 179 1.69 -9.46 25.11
CA VAL A 179 2.06 -8.06 24.81
C VAL A 179 3.41 -7.97 24.11
N SER A 180 4.30 -8.94 24.32
CA SER A 180 5.65 -8.98 23.73
C SER A 180 5.92 -10.34 23.06
N PRO A 181 5.42 -10.55 21.84
CA PRO A 181 5.64 -11.80 21.09
C PRO A 181 7.14 -12.06 20.84
N SER A 182 7.55 -13.33 20.96
CA SER A 182 8.92 -13.77 20.72
C SER A 182 9.31 -13.67 19.23
N ARG A 183 10.61 -13.75 18.94
CA ARG A 183 11.13 -13.77 17.55
C ARG A 183 10.53 -14.93 16.75
N GLU A 184 10.51 -16.13 17.32
CA GLU A 184 9.95 -17.31 16.66
C GLU A 184 8.46 -17.14 16.33
N GLN A 185 7.69 -16.52 17.24
CA GLN A 185 6.28 -16.23 17.01
C GLN A 185 6.08 -15.23 15.87
N ARG A 186 6.90 -14.17 15.81
CA ARG A 186 6.90 -13.21 14.70
C ARG A 186 7.23 -13.87 13.38
N GLU A 187 8.25 -14.72 13.35
CA GLU A 187 8.67 -15.44 12.15
C GLU A 187 7.56 -16.37 11.63
N LYS A 188 6.91 -17.14 12.50
CA LYS A 188 5.75 -17.97 12.13
C LYS A 188 4.59 -17.14 11.59
N PHE A 189 4.34 -15.98 12.21
CA PHE A 189 3.26 -15.08 11.82
C PHE A 189 3.51 -14.37 10.48
N MET A 190 4.74 -14.36 9.97
CA MET A 190 5.02 -13.81 8.64
C MET A 190 4.19 -14.49 7.54
N THR A 191 3.85 -15.77 7.72
CA THR A 191 2.96 -16.49 6.79
C THR A 191 1.59 -15.83 6.66
N VAL A 192 1.07 -15.25 7.74
CA VAL A 192 -0.21 -14.52 7.76
C VAL A 192 -0.07 -13.12 7.17
N THR A 193 1.06 -12.44 7.41
CA THR A 193 1.28 -11.07 6.89
C THR A 193 1.47 -11.05 5.37
N GLU A 194 2.07 -12.11 4.82
CA GLU A 194 2.39 -12.21 3.38
C GLU A 194 1.28 -12.90 2.57
N ASP A 195 0.25 -13.46 3.23
CA ASP A 195 -0.90 -14.05 2.55
C ASP A 195 -1.87 -12.97 2.03
N CYS A 196 -1.66 -12.58 0.76
CA CYS A 196 -2.49 -11.59 0.10
C CYS A 196 -3.93 -12.08 -0.18
N MET A 197 -4.16 -13.40 -0.29
CA MET A 197 -5.52 -13.93 -0.42
C MET A 197 -6.30 -13.76 0.88
N LEU A 198 -5.68 -14.12 2.01
CA LEU A 198 -6.26 -13.93 3.34
C LEU A 198 -6.53 -12.45 3.62
N LEU A 199 -5.60 -11.57 3.27
CA LEU A 199 -5.81 -10.13 3.34
C LEU A 199 -7.01 -9.70 2.46
N GLY A 200 -7.09 -10.19 1.22
CA GLY A 200 -8.17 -9.90 0.30
C GLY A 200 -9.55 -10.27 0.84
N VAL A 201 -9.70 -11.49 1.38
CA VAL A 201 -10.94 -11.95 2.01
C VAL A 201 -11.30 -11.07 3.22
N THR A 202 -10.32 -10.73 4.05
CA THR A 202 -10.52 -9.89 5.24
C THR A 202 -10.97 -8.48 4.87
N VAL A 203 -10.36 -7.87 3.85
CA VAL A 203 -10.75 -6.56 3.32
C VAL A 203 -12.20 -6.58 2.86
N ILE A 204 -12.60 -7.61 2.11
CA ILE A 204 -14.00 -7.78 1.65
C ILE A 204 -14.94 -7.93 2.83
N ALA A 205 -14.60 -8.76 3.82
CA ALA A 205 -15.43 -8.96 5.00
C ALA A 205 -15.64 -7.64 5.78
N VAL A 206 -14.59 -6.83 5.95
CA VAL A 206 -14.68 -5.52 6.59
C VAL A 206 -15.50 -4.54 5.74
N ALA A 207 -15.34 -4.53 4.42
CA ALA A 207 -16.13 -3.69 3.52
C ALA A 207 -17.64 -4.04 3.59
N VAL A 208 -17.96 -5.34 3.63
CA VAL A 208 -19.32 -5.85 3.83
C VAL A 208 -19.86 -5.39 5.19
N PHE A 209 -19.08 -5.51 6.26
CA PHE A 209 -19.47 -5.04 7.59
C PHE A 209 -19.78 -3.53 7.60
N ILE A 210 -18.91 -2.70 7.02
CA ILE A 210 -19.11 -1.25 6.92
C ILE A 210 -20.40 -0.93 6.15
N LEU A 211 -20.65 -1.63 5.04
CA LEU A 211 -21.85 -1.44 4.22
C LEU A 211 -23.13 -1.76 5.03
N HIS A 212 -23.13 -2.86 5.78
CA HIS A 212 -24.27 -3.27 6.60
C HIS A 212 -24.49 -2.36 7.80
N VAL A 213 -23.43 -1.92 8.49
CA VAL A 213 -23.53 -0.96 9.59
C VAL A 213 -24.09 0.38 9.11
N ARG A 214 -23.65 0.87 7.94
CA ARG A 214 -24.20 2.09 7.33
C ARG A 214 -25.68 1.94 6.99
N ARG A 215 -26.09 0.81 6.40
CA ARG A 215 -27.51 0.50 6.14
C ARG A 215 -28.32 0.50 7.45
N TRP A 216 -27.81 -0.14 8.49
CA TRP A 216 -28.46 -0.17 9.79
C TRP A 216 -28.63 1.22 10.41
N GLN A 217 -27.61 2.08 10.32
CA GLN A 217 -27.73 3.46 10.78
C GLN A 217 -28.72 4.28 9.95
N GLN A 218 -28.82 4.05 8.63
CA GLN A 218 -29.82 4.71 7.79
C GLN A 218 -31.25 4.26 8.14
N VAL A 219 -31.47 2.95 8.38
CA VAL A 219 -32.75 2.44 8.87
C VAL A 219 -33.12 3.12 10.20
N LYS A 220 -32.17 3.22 11.14
CA LYS A 220 -32.39 3.94 12.42
C LYS A 220 -32.73 5.42 12.23
N ARG A 221 -32.10 6.13 11.28
CA ARG A 221 -32.45 7.53 10.97
C ARG A 221 -33.82 7.65 10.33
N LEU A 222 -34.20 6.73 9.45
CA LEU A 222 -35.53 6.67 8.84
C LEU A 222 -36.62 6.39 9.89
N THR A 223 -36.36 5.50 10.86
CA THR A 223 -37.29 5.27 11.99
C THR A 223 -37.38 6.45 12.97
N VAL A 224 -36.31 7.26 13.09
CA VAL A 224 -36.34 8.50 13.89
C VAL A 224 -37.14 9.61 13.19
N PHE A 225 -37.18 9.64 11.85
CA PHE A 225 -38.10 10.50 11.11
C PHE A 225 -39.57 10.09 11.31
N ASP A 226 -39.86 8.80 11.47
CA ASP A 226 -41.23 8.32 11.76
C ASP A 226 -41.68 8.68 13.20
N ALA A 227 -40.74 8.74 14.15
CA ALA A 227 -40.99 9.25 15.51
C ALA A 227 -41.18 10.78 15.56
N ALA A 228 -40.54 11.54 14.66
CA ALA A 228 -40.74 12.98 14.53
C ALA A 228 -42.08 13.34 13.85
N VAL A 229 -42.57 12.48 12.93
CA VAL A 229 -43.90 12.63 12.32
C VAL A 229 -45.01 12.22 13.29
N LYS A 230 -44.82 11.16 14.11
CA LYS A 230 -45.77 10.82 15.19
C LYS A 230 -45.87 11.87 16.30
N SER A 231 -44.77 12.55 16.63
CA SER A 231 -44.78 13.65 17.61
C SER A 231 -45.46 14.93 17.08
N SER A 232 -45.57 15.10 15.75
CA SER A 232 -46.27 16.23 15.13
C SER A 232 -47.77 15.96 14.87
N LEU A 233 -48.20 14.69 14.96
CA LEU A 233 -49.60 14.26 14.81
C LEU A 233 -50.33 13.99 16.14
N LEU A 234 -49.65 14.15 17.28
CA LEU A 234 -50.24 14.09 18.63
C LEU A 234 -50.50 15.49 19.24
N LEU A 235 -50.45 16.54 18.41
CA LEU A 235 -50.76 17.93 18.78
C LEU A 235 -52.04 18.46 18.12
N HIS A 236 -52.92 17.58 17.64
CA HIS A 236 -54.31 17.90 17.27
C HIS A 236 -55.29 16.95 17.93
#